data_AF-A0A6C0DCV5-F1
#
_entry.id   AF-A0A6C0DCV5-F1
#
_cell.length_a   1.000
_cell.length_b   1.000
_cell.length_c   1.000
_cell.angle_alpha   90.00
_cell.angle_beta   90.00
_cell.angle_gamma   90.00
#
_symmetry.space_group_name_H-M   'P 1'
#
loop_
_entity.id
_entity.type
_entity.pdbx_description
1 polymer ?
#
loop_
_entity_poly.entity_id
_entity_poly.type
_entity_poly.pdbx_seq_one_letter_code
_entity_poly.pdbx_strand_id
1 'polypeptide(L)'
;MRTLLLSAILYLLGISGILLLRPSFMFHSNGNWKEFGTISSEHTIFPFWMFCIVWAVVSYIITLLLLQEYTTAVVTAVAAATTIPPDIEPIPVKQRSKKKSNGVIQPGYYILKGSDESGPPEYVYYGDKPPPIVREEEDNE
;
A
#
# COMPACT_ATOMS: atom_id res chain seq x y z
N MET A 1 -16.50 -15.13 0.37
CA MET A 1 -17.80 -15.59 -0.19
C MET A 1 -18.98 -14.70 0.21
N ARG A 2 -19.06 -14.24 1.48
CA ARG A 2 -20.18 -13.41 1.97
C ARG A 2 -20.36 -12.08 1.21
N THR A 3 -19.26 -11.41 0.89
CA THR A 3 -19.23 -10.15 0.10
C THR A 3 -19.87 -10.31 -1.27
N LEU A 4 -19.46 -11.33 -2.04
CA LEU A 4 -20.00 -11.60 -3.38
C LEU A 4 -21.50 -11.95 -3.35
N LEU A 5 -21.93 -12.68 -2.32
CA LEU A 5 -23.35 -13.04 -2.17
C LEU A 5 -24.19 -11.81 -1.84
N LEU A 6 -23.73 -10.94 -0.94
CA LEU A 6 -24.40 -9.67 -0.64
C LEU A 6 -24.43 -8.75 -1.87
N SER A 7 -23.34 -8.67 -2.65
CA SER A 7 -23.31 -7.85 -3.85
C SER A 7 -24.25 -8.38 -4.92
N ALA A 8 -24.39 -9.70 -5.03
CA ALA A 8 -25.34 -10.34 -5.94
C ALA A 8 -26.80 -10.07 -5.52
N ILE A 9 -27.12 -10.13 -4.23
CA ILE A 9 -28.46 -9.79 -3.72
C ILE A 9 -28.76 -8.31 -4.00
N LEU A 10 -27.83 -7.41 -3.68
CA LEU A 10 -28.00 -5.96 -3.93
C LEU A 10 -28.16 -5.65 -5.43
N TYR A 11 -27.37 -6.33 -6.26
CA TYR A 11 -27.50 -6.26 -7.71
C TYR A 11 -28.92 -6.66 -8.15
N LEU A 12 -29.40 -7.84 -7.73
CA LEU A 12 -30.74 -8.32 -8.08
C LEU A 12 -31.84 -7.38 -7.59
N LEU A 13 -31.68 -6.78 -6.40
CA LEU A 13 -32.65 -5.83 -5.86
C LEU A 13 -32.73 -4.57 -6.72
N GLY A 14 -31.60 -4.02 -7.15
CA GLY A 14 -31.59 -2.85 -8.03
C GLY A 14 -32.08 -3.15 -9.45
N ILE A 15 -31.77 -4.33 -10.01
CA ILE A 15 -32.35 -4.78 -11.29
C ILE A 15 -33.87 -4.95 -11.15
N SER A 16 -34.33 -5.60 -10.09
CA SER A 16 -35.78 -5.73 -9.82
C SER A 16 -36.44 -4.34 -9.71
N GLY A 17 -35.80 -3.41 -8.99
CA GLY A 17 -36.25 -2.02 -8.90
C GLY A 17 -36.40 -1.36 -10.27
N ILE A 18 -35.40 -1.44 -11.15
CA ILE A 18 -35.49 -0.79 -12.47
C ILE A 18 -36.58 -1.41 -13.36
N LEU A 19 -36.78 -2.72 -13.28
CA LEU A 19 -37.83 -3.43 -14.02
C LEU A 19 -39.25 -3.06 -13.52
N LEU A 20 -39.38 -2.72 -12.24
CA LEU A 20 -40.66 -2.27 -11.65
C LEU A 20 -40.92 -0.79 -11.93
N LEU A 21 -39.91 0.06 -11.79
CA LEU A 21 -40.05 1.51 -12.04
C LEU A 21 -40.24 1.83 -13.53
N ARG A 22 -39.75 0.97 -14.43
CA ARG A 22 -39.84 1.12 -15.90
C ARG A 22 -39.56 2.56 -16.35
N PRO A 23 -38.34 3.08 -16.09
CA PRO A 23 -38.01 4.47 -16.41
C PRO A 23 -38.20 4.75 -17.91
N SER A 24 -38.79 5.90 -18.24
CA SER A 24 -39.08 6.34 -19.62
C SER A 24 -37.85 6.48 -20.52
N PHE A 25 -36.65 6.49 -19.92
CA PHE A 25 -35.38 6.51 -20.63
C PHE A 25 -35.02 5.20 -21.33
N MET A 26 -35.43 4.05 -20.77
CA MET A 26 -35.11 2.71 -21.30
C MET A 26 -36.36 1.95 -21.74
N PHE A 27 -37.54 2.36 -21.28
CA PHE A 27 -38.81 1.73 -21.60
C PHE A 27 -39.68 2.68 -22.42
N HIS A 28 -40.44 2.12 -23.34
CA HIS A 28 -41.56 2.78 -24.00
C HIS A 28 -42.77 2.83 -23.05
N SER A 29 -43.74 3.69 -23.36
CA SER A 29 -45.00 3.79 -22.60
C SER A 29 -45.82 2.49 -22.59
N ASN A 30 -45.63 1.64 -23.60
CA ASN A 30 -46.24 0.30 -23.68
C ASN A 30 -45.50 -0.77 -22.84
N GLY A 31 -44.39 -0.42 -22.19
CA GLY A 31 -43.57 -1.33 -21.39
C GLY A 31 -42.57 -2.18 -22.19
N ASN A 32 -42.51 -2.03 -23.52
CA ASN A 32 -41.44 -2.62 -24.32
C ASN A 32 -40.13 -1.86 -24.12
N TRP A 33 -39.03 -2.57 -24.33
CA TRP A 33 -37.69 -2.02 -24.19
C TRP A 33 -37.37 -1.15 -25.39
N LYS A 34 -36.67 -0.04 -25.15
CA LYS A 34 -36.16 0.81 -26.23
C LYS A 34 -34.97 0.13 -26.90
N GLU A 35 -34.96 0.17 -28.22
CA GLU A 35 -33.84 -0.33 -29.00
C GLU A 35 -32.64 0.60 -28.85
N PHE A 36 -31.44 0.02 -28.91
CA PHE A 36 -30.23 0.82 -28.85
C PHE A 36 -30.02 1.58 -30.16
N GLY A 37 -29.83 2.89 -30.10
CA GLY A 37 -29.57 3.68 -31.29
C GLY A 37 -29.59 5.19 -31.03
N THR A 38 -29.15 5.94 -32.04
CA THR A 38 -29.03 7.41 -32.00
C THR A 38 -29.90 8.12 -33.06
N ILE A 39 -30.58 7.35 -33.91
CA ILE A 39 -31.18 7.84 -35.17
C ILE A 39 -32.60 8.38 -34.94
N SER A 40 -33.32 7.88 -33.93
CA SER A 40 -34.71 8.23 -33.67
C SER A 40 -35.00 8.39 -32.18
N SER A 41 -36.04 9.15 -31.84
CA SER A 41 -36.50 9.40 -30.47
C SER A 41 -37.02 8.16 -29.74
N GLU A 42 -37.36 7.11 -30.49
CA GLU A 42 -37.76 5.80 -29.95
C GLU A 42 -36.56 4.98 -29.48
N HIS A 43 -35.33 5.40 -29.82
CA HIS A 43 -34.11 4.68 -29.46
C HIS A 43 -33.49 5.26 -28.19
N THR A 44 -32.81 4.40 -27.43
CA THR A 44 -32.05 4.80 -26.25
C THR A 44 -30.55 4.68 -26.53
N ILE A 45 -29.79 5.66 -26.04
CA ILE A 45 -28.33 5.62 -26.05
C ILE A 45 -27.81 4.68 -24.95
N PHE A 46 -28.64 4.38 -23.94
CA PHE A 46 -28.24 3.62 -22.78
C PHE A 46 -29.01 2.29 -22.72
N PRO A 47 -28.46 1.23 -23.30
CA PRO A 47 -29.13 -0.06 -23.31
C PRO A 47 -29.12 -0.67 -21.90
N PHE A 48 -30.08 -1.56 -21.64
CA PHE A 48 -30.20 -2.23 -20.34
C PHE A 48 -28.92 -2.95 -19.91
N TRP A 49 -28.21 -3.59 -20.84
CA TRP A 49 -26.98 -4.32 -20.51
C TRP A 49 -25.88 -3.40 -19.98
N MET A 50 -25.78 -2.15 -20.48
CA MET A 50 -24.85 -1.15 -19.94
C MET A 50 -25.20 -0.79 -18.51
N PHE A 51 -26.49 -0.60 -18.23
CA PHE A 51 -26.96 -0.39 -16.87
C PHE A 51 -26.61 -1.57 -15.96
N CYS A 52 -26.83 -2.81 -16.40
CA CYS A 52 -26.49 -4.00 -15.63
C CYS A 52 -25.00 -4.06 -15.24
N ILE A 53 -24.10 -3.77 -16.19
CA ILE A 53 -22.66 -3.78 -15.92
C ILE A 53 -22.29 -2.69 -14.90
N VAL A 54 -22.76 -1.46 -15.11
CA VAL A 54 -22.50 -0.34 -14.18
C VAL A 54 -23.07 -0.64 -12.81
N TRP A 55 -24.30 -1.15 -12.75
CA TRP A 55 -24.98 -1.49 -11.50
C TRP A 55 -24.30 -2.65 -10.77
N ALA A 56 -23.73 -3.63 -11.48
CA ALA A 56 -22.95 -4.71 -10.88
C ALA A 56 -21.69 -4.16 -10.18
N VAL A 57 -20.96 -3.26 -10.85
CA VAL A 57 -19.78 -2.59 -10.26
C VAL A 57 -20.17 -1.75 -9.06
N VAL A 58 -21.22 -0.93 -9.18
CA VAL A 58 -21.73 -0.09 -8.08
C VAL A 58 -22.17 -0.95 -6.90
N SER A 59 -22.90 -2.04 -7.15
CA SER A 59 -23.35 -2.96 -6.09
C SER A 59 -22.17 -3.58 -5.35
N TYR A 60 -21.13 -4.00 -6.09
CA TYR A 60 -19.92 -4.53 -5.48
C TYR A 60 -19.20 -3.47 -4.63
N ILE A 61 -19.02 -2.25 -5.16
CA ILE A 61 -18.41 -1.14 -4.41
C ILE A 61 -19.21 -0.82 -3.15
N ILE A 62 -20.55 -0.73 -3.24
CA ILE A 62 -21.41 -0.49 -2.07
C ILE A 62 -21.22 -1.60 -1.03
N THR A 63 -21.17 -2.87 -1.43
CA THR A 63 -20.96 -3.95 -0.46
C THR A 63 -19.56 -3.94 0.15
N LEU A 64 -18.53 -3.59 -0.62
CA LEU A 64 -17.22 -3.32 -0.04
C LEU A 64 -17.37 -2.24 1.02
N LEU A 65 -18.01 -1.11 0.67
CA LEU A 65 -18.21 0.05 1.54
C LEU A 65 -18.93 -0.29 2.85
N LEU A 66 -20.03 -1.04 2.77
CA LEU A 66 -20.83 -1.43 3.94
C LEU A 66 -20.11 -2.41 4.87
N LEU A 67 -19.23 -3.26 4.34
CA LEU A 67 -18.55 -4.27 5.14
C LEU A 67 -17.22 -3.78 5.75
N GLN A 68 -16.81 -2.53 5.52
CA GLN A 68 -15.58 -1.91 6.06
C GLN A 68 -14.27 -2.73 5.88
N GLU A 69 -14.24 -3.74 5.01
CA GLU A 69 -13.06 -4.57 4.72
C GLU A 69 -11.88 -3.73 4.16
N TYR A 70 -12.17 -2.58 3.57
CA TYR A 70 -11.20 -1.62 3.03
C TYR A 70 -10.74 -0.59 4.08
N THR A 71 -11.53 -0.37 5.14
CA THR A 71 -11.19 0.61 6.19
C THR A 71 -10.17 0.03 7.17
N THR A 72 -10.27 -1.25 7.52
CA THR A 72 -9.25 -1.91 8.36
C THR A 72 -7.90 -1.92 7.66
N ALA A 73 -7.82 -2.22 6.36
CA ALA A 73 -6.55 -2.24 5.64
C ALA A 73 -5.86 -0.85 5.62
N VAL A 74 -6.59 0.23 5.34
CA VAL A 74 -6.01 1.59 5.28
C VAL A 74 -5.75 2.15 6.67
N VAL A 75 -6.65 1.94 7.64
CA VAL A 75 -6.46 2.41 9.02
C VAL A 75 -5.34 1.63 9.71
N THR A 76 -5.20 0.33 9.47
CA THR A 76 -4.06 -0.46 9.98
C THR A 76 -2.75 -0.06 9.29
N ALA A 77 -2.74 0.25 7.99
CA ALA A 77 -1.53 0.73 7.31
C ALA A 77 -1.09 2.13 7.80
N VAL A 78 -2.04 3.05 8.02
CA VAL A 78 -1.76 4.40 8.54
C VAL A 78 -1.43 4.36 10.04
N ALA A 79 -2.08 3.49 10.82
CA ALA A 79 -1.75 3.26 12.22
C ALA A 79 -0.36 2.59 12.36
N ALA A 80 -0.01 1.63 11.51
CA ALA A 80 1.32 1.01 11.50
C ALA A 80 2.43 2.01 11.11
N ALA A 81 2.10 3.03 10.31
CA ALA A 81 3.02 4.12 10.00
C ALA A 81 3.09 5.20 11.11
N THR A 82 2.15 5.20 12.07
CA THR A 82 2.05 6.20 13.15
C THR A 82 2.41 5.63 14.53
N THR A 83 2.57 4.31 14.68
CA THR A 83 3.15 3.72 15.89
C THR A 83 4.64 4.02 15.94
N ILE A 84 5.01 5.09 16.64
CA ILE A 84 6.28 5.10 17.37
C ILE A 84 6.26 3.83 18.24
N PRO A 85 7.26 2.93 18.14
CA PRO A 85 7.25 1.68 18.88
C PRO A 85 7.11 1.97 20.39
N PRO A 86 6.10 1.40 21.07
CA PRO A 86 6.02 1.47 22.52
C PRO A 86 7.09 0.55 23.10
N ASP A 87 7.94 1.12 23.94
CA ASP A 87 8.89 0.45 24.81
C ASP A 87 9.90 -0.47 24.10
N ILE A 88 11.09 0.09 23.88
CA ILE A 88 12.29 -0.74 23.90
C ILE A 88 12.41 -1.25 25.33
N GLU A 89 11.87 -2.43 25.61
CA GLU A 89 12.30 -3.18 26.78
C GLU A 89 13.83 -3.27 26.70
N PRO A 90 14.58 -2.85 27.73
CA PRO A 90 16.01 -3.01 27.74
C PRO A 90 16.30 -4.50 27.62
N ILE A 91 16.79 -4.90 26.46
CA ILE A 91 17.29 -6.24 26.19
C ILE A 91 18.20 -6.59 27.37
N PRO A 92 17.96 -7.70 28.11
CA PRO A 92 18.94 -8.18 29.06
C PRO A 92 20.15 -8.58 28.23
N VAL A 93 21.12 -7.67 28.14
CA VAL A 93 22.42 -7.93 27.56
C VAL A 93 23.01 -9.03 28.42
N LYS A 94 22.88 -10.29 27.98
CA LYS A 94 23.76 -11.35 28.43
C LYS A 94 25.15 -10.79 28.20
N GLN A 95 25.83 -10.45 29.29
CA GLN A 95 27.19 -9.94 29.27
C GLN A 95 28.05 -11.04 28.67
N ARG A 96 28.16 -11.04 27.34
CA ARG A 96 29.26 -11.72 26.65
C ARG A 96 30.49 -10.97 27.14
N SER A 97 31.19 -11.63 28.07
CA SER A 97 32.48 -11.22 28.61
C SER A 97 33.32 -10.58 27.50
N LYS A 98 33.37 -9.25 27.49
CA LYS A 98 34.30 -8.52 26.62
C LYS A 98 35.66 -8.69 27.24
N LYS A 99 36.48 -9.51 26.58
CA LYS A 99 37.94 -9.47 26.70
C LYS A 99 38.37 -7.99 26.64
N LYS A 100 38.97 -7.54 27.74
CA LYS A 100 39.36 -6.16 28.00
C LYS A 100 40.44 -5.74 27.00
N SER A 101 40.04 -5.05 25.94
CA SER A 101 40.96 -4.25 25.13
C SER A 101 40.98 -2.86 25.75
N ASN A 102 42.05 -2.56 26.49
CA ASN A 102 42.35 -1.26 27.11
C ASN A 102 42.72 -0.21 26.03
N GLY A 103 41.77 0.15 25.16
CA GLY A 103 41.93 1.24 24.21
C GLY A 103 40.88 2.30 24.49
N VAL A 104 41.31 3.46 25.00
CA VAL A 104 40.46 4.65 25.13
C VAL A 104 39.95 5.01 23.73
N ILE A 105 38.65 4.83 23.48
CA ILE A 105 38.02 5.21 22.21
C ILE A 105 37.94 6.73 22.20
N GLN A 106 38.78 7.38 21.40
CA GLN A 106 38.80 8.83 21.28
C GLN A 106 37.75 9.28 20.25
N PRO A 107 36.97 10.34 20.54
CA PRO A 107 35.91 10.80 19.66
C PRO A 107 36.50 11.41 18.37
N GLY A 108 36.03 10.92 17.23
CA GLY A 108 36.34 11.45 15.89
C GLY A 108 35.64 10.61 14.82
N TYR A 109 35.60 11.09 13.58
CA TYR A 109 34.89 10.39 12.50
C TYR A 109 35.72 10.33 11.21
N TYR A 110 35.57 9.25 10.46
CA TYR A 110 36.22 9.05 9.16
C TYR A 110 35.29 9.52 8.04
N ILE A 111 35.82 10.31 7.12
CA ILE A 111 35.10 10.76 5.94
C ILE A 111 35.77 10.12 4.72
N LEU A 112 34.97 9.46 3.88
CA LEU A 112 35.41 8.93 2.60
C LEU A 112 35.79 10.10 1.69
N LYS A 113 37.03 10.15 1.24
CA LYS A 113 37.45 11.10 0.20
C LYS A 113 36.96 10.56 -1.14
N GLY A 114 36.48 11.45 -2.02
CA GLY A 114 35.81 11.09 -3.27
C GLY A 114 36.51 9.94 -4.01
N SER A 115 35.72 8.95 -4.42
CA SER A 115 36.21 7.74 -5.07
C SER A 115 36.54 8.04 -6.53
N ASP A 116 37.82 8.22 -6.84
CA ASP A 116 38.27 8.08 -8.22
C ASP A 116 38.13 6.59 -8.60
N GLU A 117 37.44 6.31 -9.70
CA GLU A 117 36.78 5.02 -10.04
C GLU A 117 37.71 3.78 -10.22
N SER A 118 38.93 3.75 -9.71
CA SER A 118 39.83 2.59 -9.88
C SER A 118 40.81 2.34 -8.72
N GLY A 119 40.55 2.86 -7.51
CA GLY A 119 41.38 2.61 -6.32
C GLY A 119 40.58 2.13 -5.10
N PRO A 120 41.24 1.51 -4.09
CA PRO A 120 40.61 1.23 -2.81
C PRO A 120 40.16 2.55 -2.16
N PRO A 121 38.99 2.56 -1.48
CA PRO A 121 38.43 3.78 -0.90
C PRO A 121 39.36 4.40 0.14
N GLU A 122 39.74 5.66 -0.08
CA GLU A 122 40.60 6.42 0.83
C GLU A 122 39.75 7.14 1.89
N TYR A 123 40.07 6.93 3.17
CA TYR A 123 39.38 7.57 4.28
C TYR A 123 40.28 8.59 4.97
N VAL A 124 39.75 9.78 5.23
CA VAL A 124 40.42 10.82 6.00
C VAL A 124 39.78 10.91 7.38
N TYR A 125 40.59 10.79 8.43
CA TYR A 125 40.15 10.94 9.80
C TYR A 125 40.08 12.41 10.21
N TYR A 126 38.96 12.83 10.79
CA TYR A 126 38.81 14.13 11.44
C TYR A 126 38.57 13.92 12.94
N GLY A 127 39.55 14.32 13.76
CA GLY A 127 39.50 14.29 15.21
C GLY A 127 40.65 15.07 15.84
N ASP A 128 40.53 15.42 17.11
CA ASP A 128 41.46 16.33 17.81
C ASP A 128 42.88 15.75 17.97
N LYS A 129 43.04 14.43 17.83
CA LYS A 129 44.32 13.71 17.91
C LYS A 129 44.41 12.67 16.80
N PRO A 130 45.59 12.45 16.22
CA PRO A 130 45.76 11.50 15.12
C PRO A 130 45.31 10.09 15.55
N PRO A 131 44.68 9.31 14.66
CA PRO A 131 44.13 8.03 15.00
C PRO A 131 45.26 7.06 15.42
N PRO A 132 45.02 6.16 16.38
CA PRO A 132 46.01 5.19 16.78
C PRO A 132 46.33 4.27 15.59
N ILE A 133 47.57 4.32 15.11
CA ILE A 133 48.05 3.53 13.99
C ILE A 133 48.12 2.07 14.44
N VAL A 134 47.15 1.26 14.02
CA VAL A 134 47.23 -0.19 14.15
C VAL A 134 48.08 -0.66 12.97
N ARG A 135 49.35 -0.99 13.23
CA ARG A 135 50.16 -1.73 12.24
C ARG A 135 49.61 -3.15 12.20
N GLU A 136 49.03 -3.52 11.08
CA GLU A 136 48.73 -4.91 10.78
C GLU A 136 50.08 -5.61 10.57
N GLU A 137 50.48 -6.45 11.51
CA GLU A 137 51.60 -7.36 11.31
C GLU A 137 51.17 -8.35 10.21
N GLU A 138 51.82 -8.24 9.05
CA GLU A 138 51.76 -9.24 7.98
C GLU A 138 52.28 -10.57 8.53
N ASP A 139 51.36 -11.43 8.95
CA ASP A 139 51.65 -12.83 9.26
C ASP A 139 52.03 -13.55 7.96
N ASN A 140 53.32 -13.57 7.66
CA ASN A 140 53.93 -14.36 6.61
C ASN A 140 54.59 -15.60 7.23
N GLU A 141 53.92 -16.76 7.14
CA GLU A 141 54.49 -18.10 6.83
C GLU A 141 53.43 -19.22 6.86
#